data_AF-A0A6A8QIS9-F1
#
_entry.id   AF-A0A6A8QIS9-F1
#
_cell.length_a   1.000
_cell.length_b   1.000
_cell.length_c   1.000
_cell.angle_alpha   90.00
_cell.angle_beta   90.00
_cell.angle_gamma   90.00
#
_symmetry.space_group_name_H-M   'P 1'
#
loop_
_entity.id
_entity.type
_entity.pdbx_description
1 polymer ?
#
loop_
_entity_poly.entity_id
_entity_poly.type
_entity_poly.pdbx_seq_one_letter_code
_entity_poly.pdbx_strand_id
1 'polypeptide(L)'
;MTRPRRPLSRFVRRVTACFALLFVLTWVNGVFAVTQLNRIESEAHDAIEGGLASTAVLGQLSSAIAGYRALEAAQIAQPSRDPLEREAERRQLQAQVSKLSRRYESLDSSDEQKRLFMKFLAGWYDYDRRSQAVFQALSAGNRPAALAGFQDGRQGFNEASDTIGELITITIQHGRVIEEDLHGIFLSSLSFILTAVSAVSLLIVGIVLAVAWREDGPGDQT
;
A
#
# COMPACT_ATOMS: atom_id res chain seq x y z
N MET A 1 2.64 -37.39 -70.47
CA MET A 1 2.81 -37.59 -69.02
C MET A 1 2.71 -36.25 -68.31
N THR A 2 1.53 -35.87 -67.83
CA THR A 2 1.30 -34.60 -67.10
C THR A 2 0.73 -34.95 -65.73
N ARG A 3 1.57 -34.84 -64.68
CA ARG A 3 1.11 -35.03 -63.30
C ARG A 3 0.08 -33.94 -62.95
N PRO A 4 -1.09 -34.28 -62.39
CA PRO A 4 -2.03 -33.26 -61.93
C PRO A 4 -1.45 -32.55 -60.70
N ARG A 5 -1.22 -31.23 -60.80
CA ARG A 5 -0.87 -30.39 -59.64
C ARG A 5 -2.08 -30.36 -58.69
N ARG A 6 -2.00 -31.07 -57.56
CA ARG A 6 -2.98 -30.98 -56.47
C ARG A 6 -3.13 -29.49 -56.04
N PRO A 7 -4.34 -29.03 -55.66
CA PRO A 7 -4.58 -27.60 -55.42
C PRO A 7 -3.92 -27.15 -54.11
N LEU A 8 -2.69 -26.66 -54.21
CA LEU A 8 -1.91 -26.01 -53.15
C LEU A 8 -2.71 -24.95 -52.36
N SER A 9 -3.75 -24.36 -52.97
CA SER A 9 -4.60 -23.34 -52.36
C SER A 9 -5.37 -23.80 -51.11
N ARG A 10 -5.75 -25.07 -51.00
CA ARG A 10 -6.46 -25.58 -49.80
C ARG A 10 -5.51 -25.77 -48.61
N PHE A 11 -4.28 -26.18 -48.87
CA PHE A 11 -3.23 -26.33 -47.86
C PHE A 11 -2.79 -24.97 -47.34
N VAL A 12 -2.43 -24.05 -48.25
CA VAL A 12 -2.03 -22.68 -47.89
C VAL A 12 -3.11 -21.97 -47.08
N ARG A 13 -4.39 -22.04 -47.49
CA ARG A 13 -5.48 -21.39 -46.76
C ARG A 13 -5.68 -21.92 -45.33
N ARG A 14 -5.40 -23.21 -45.08
CA ARG A 14 -5.46 -23.80 -43.74
C ARG A 14 -4.28 -23.35 -42.88
N VAL A 15 -3.07 -23.34 -43.44
CA VAL A 15 -1.86 -22.86 -42.76
C VAL A 15 -1.97 -21.38 -42.43
N THR A 16 -2.44 -20.55 -43.36
CA THR A 16 -2.69 -19.12 -43.13
C THR A 16 -3.73 -18.89 -42.04
N ALA A 17 -4.81 -19.67 -42.00
CA ALA A 17 -5.81 -19.57 -40.93
C ALA A 17 -5.24 -19.94 -39.55
N CYS A 18 -4.38 -20.95 -39.48
CA CYS A 18 -3.68 -21.30 -38.24
C CYS A 18 -2.75 -20.17 -37.79
N PHE A 19 -1.90 -19.65 -38.69
CA PHE A 19 -1.01 -18.52 -38.37
C PHE A 19 -1.77 -17.26 -37.96
N ALA A 20 -2.90 -16.94 -38.62
CA ALA A 20 -3.74 -15.82 -38.24
C ALA A 20 -4.33 -16.00 -36.83
N LEU A 21 -4.81 -17.21 -36.50
CA LEU A 21 -5.31 -17.52 -35.16
C LEU A 21 -4.21 -17.40 -34.10
N LEU A 22 -3.01 -17.91 -34.38
CA LEU A 22 -1.85 -17.78 -33.50
C LEU A 22 -1.47 -16.32 -33.27
N PHE A 23 -1.48 -15.52 -34.33
CA PHE A 23 -1.19 -14.10 -34.24
C PHE A 23 -2.20 -13.37 -33.34
N VAL A 24 -3.50 -13.63 -33.53
CA VAL A 24 -4.56 -13.05 -32.69
C VAL A 24 -4.40 -13.45 -31.23
N LEU A 25 -4.09 -14.72 -30.95
CA LEU A 25 -3.91 -15.18 -29.57
C LEU A 25 -2.67 -14.57 -28.91
N THR A 26 -1.54 -14.48 -29.63
CA THR A 26 -0.33 -13.81 -29.13
C THR A 26 -0.60 -12.34 -28.86
N TRP A 27 -1.36 -11.67 -29.73
CA TRP A 27 -1.74 -10.28 -29.56
C TRP A 27 -2.62 -10.05 -28.33
N VAL A 28 -3.65 -10.90 -28.12
CA VAL A 28 -4.49 -10.84 -26.92
C VAL A 28 -3.68 -11.07 -25.64
N ASN A 29 -2.73 -12.02 -25.65
CA ASN A 29 -1.82 -12.23 -24.52
C ASN A 29 -0.93 -11.00 -24.26
N GLY A 30 -0.40 -10.37 -25.31
CA GLY A 30 0.39 -9.16 -25.18
C GLY A 30 -0.41 -8.01 -24.57
N VAL A 31 -1.63 -7.78 -25.05
CA VAL A 31 -2.53 -6.74 -24.48
C VAL A 31 -2.86 -7.06 -23.02
N PHE A 32 -3.21 -8.31 -22.71
CA PHE A 32 -3.51 -8.73 -21.34
C PHE A 32 -2.31 -8.53 -20.40
N ALA A 33 -1.12 -8.96 -20.81
CA ALA A 33 0.10 -8.79 -20.03
C ALA A 33 0.39 -7.32 -19.72
N VAL A 34 0.23 -6.42 -20.71
CA VAL A 34 0.40 -4.97 -20.51
C VAL A 34 -0.64 -4.42 -19.54
N THR A 35 -1.92 -4.81 -19.67
CA THR A 35 -2.96 -4.33 -18.75
C THR A 35 -2.73 -4.80 -17.31
N GLN A 36 -2.19 -6.01 -17.14
CA GLN A 36 -1.92 -6.57 -15.83
C GLN A 36 -0.68 -5.95 -15.19
N LEU A 37 0.35 -5.66 -15.99
CA LEU A 37 1.55 -4.95 -15.53
C LEU A 37 1.21 -3.53 -15.06
N ASN A 38 0.35 -2.81 -15.81
CA ASN A 38 -0.10 -1.47 -15.41
C ASN A 38 -0.89 -1.48 -14.09
N ARG A 39 -1.67 -2.53 -13.81
CA ARG A 39 -2.39 -2.69 -12.53
C ARG A 39 -1.43 -2.94 -11.38
N ILE A 40 -0.46 -3.82 -11.57
CA ILE A 40 0.61 -4.08 -10.60
C ILE A 40 1.36 -2.78 -10.27
N GLU A 41 1.71 -2.02 -11.30
CA GLU A 41 2.42 -0.74 -11.13
C GLU A 41 1.60 0.27 -10.33
N SER A 42 0.31 0.47 -10.65
CA SER A 42 -0.54 1.40 -9.90
C SER A 42 -0.78 0.96 -8.45
N GLU A 43 -1.08 -0.32 -8.23
CA GLU A 43 -1.34 -0.85 -6.88
C GLU A 43 -0.07 -0.83 -6.01
N ALA A 44 1.09 -1.13 -6.60
CA ALA A 44 2.38 -1.01 -5.92
C ALA A 44 2.74 0.44 -5.59
N HIS A 45 2.52 1.36 -6.54
CA HIS A 45 2.82 2.77 -6.36
C HIS A 45 2.00 3.40 -5.23
N ASP A 46 0.68 3.18 -5.25
CA ASP A 46 -0.24 3.72 -4.24
C ASP A 46 0.06 3.15 -2.84
N ALA A 47 0.39 1.86 -2.76
CA ALA A 47 0.75 1.20 -1.50
C ALA A 47 2.07 1.72 -0.91
N ILE A 48 3.10 1.83 -1.76
CA ILE A 48 4.44 2.23 -1.32
C ILE A 48 4.46 3.72 -1.02
N GLU A 49 3.99 4.59 -1.91
CA GLU A 49 4.00 6.04 -1.67
C GLU A 49 3.00 6.44 -0.57
N GLY A 50 1.79 5.89 -0.58
CA GLY A 50 0.78 6.16 0.45
C GLY A 50 1.20 5.69 1.83
N GLY A 51 1.78 4.48 1.93
CA GLY A 51 2.33 3.93 3.16
C GLY A 51 3.52 4.71 3.70
N LEU A 52 4.47 5.11 2.84
CA LEU A 52 5.62 5.92 3.22
C LEU A 52 5.21 7.33 3.66
N ALA A 53 4.29 7.97 2.95
CA ALA A 53 3.77 9.28 3.33
C ALA A 53 3.05 9.22 4.68
N SER A 54 2.22 8.20 4.89
CA SER A 54 1.47 7.99 6.14
C SER A 54 2.41 7.75 7.32
N THR A 55 3.36 6.81 7.19
CA THR A 55 4.34 6.52 8.24
C THR A 55 5.22 7.72 8.57
N ALA A 56 5.63 8.52 7.58
CA ALA A 56 6.39 9.75 7.80
C ALA A 56 5.60 10.80 8.58
N VAL A 57 4.32 11.01 8.27
CA VAL A 57 3.47 11.96 9.00
C VAL A 57 3.21 11.47 10.44
N LEU A 58 2.95 10.18 10.63
CA LEU A 58 2.77 9.58 11.95
C LEU A 58 4.03 9.66 12.81
N GLY A 59 5.21 9.45 12.22
CA GLY A 59 6.49 9.65 12.90
C GLY A 59 6.69 11.10 13.35
N GLN A 60 6.31 12.06 12.52
CA GLN A 60 6.33 13.48 12.89
C GLN A 60 5.33 13.80 14.01
N LEU A 61 4.13 13.20 13.98
CA LEU A 61 3.17 13.33 15.08
C LEU A 61 3.72 12.77 16.40
N SER A 62 4.30 11.57 16.36
CA SER A 62 4.95 10.95 17.51
C SER A 62 6.04 11.86 18.11
N SER A 63 6.87 12.43 17.24
CA SER A 63 7.91 13.38 17.66
C SER A 63 7.32 14.65 18.26
N ALA A 64 6.27 15.22 17.67
CA ALA A 64 5.63 16.44 18.17
C ALA A 64 4.99 16.25 19.56
N ILE A 65 4.29 15.13 19.78
CA ILE A 65 3.68 14.84 21.10
C ILE A 65 4.75 14.53 22.15
N ALA A 66 5.84 13.84 21.76
CA ALA A 66 6.97 13.59 22.65
C ALA A 66 7.70 14.90 23.01
N GLY A 67 7.83 15.81 22.04
CA GLY A 67 8.36 17.16 22.25
C GLY A 67 7.52 17.96 23.24
N TYR A 68 6.20 17.85 23.18
CA TYR A 68 5.30 18.48 24.15
C TYR A 68 5.51 17.97 25.57
N ARG A 69 5.64 16.65 25.74
CA ARG A 69 5.92 16.07 27.06
C ARG A 69 7.33 16.39 27.56
N ALA A 70 8.31 16.46 26.66
CA ALA A 70 9.66 16.90 27.00
C ALA A 70 9.67 18.37 27.45
N LEU A 71 8.86 19.22 26.82
CA LEU A 71 8.67 20.61 27.25
C LEU A 71 8.13 20.69 28.69
N GLU A 72 7.10 19.92 29.03
CA GLU A 72 6.60 19.87 30.42
C GLU A 72 7.72 19.50 31.40
N ALA A 73 8.47 18.43 31.11
CA ALA A 73 9.56 17.97 31.95
C ALA A 73 10.67 19.03 32.09
N ALA A 74 11.03 19.70 31.00
CA ALA A 74 12.00 20.77 30.98
C ALA A 74 11.55 21.96 31.85
N GLN A 75 10.28 22.37 31.73
CA GLN A 75 9.74 23.49 32.51
C GLN A 75 9.56 23.15 34.00
N ILE A 76 9.39 21.87 34.36
CA ILE A 76 9.43 21.42 35.76
C ILE A 76 10.86 21.51 36.31
N ALA A 77 11.82 20.96 35.57
CA ALA A 77 13.23 20.92 35.96
C ALA A 77 13.83 22.32 36.06
N GLN A 78 13.60 23.15 35.04
CA GLN A 78 14.10 24.51 34.93
C GLN A 78 13.00 25.41 34.34
N PRO A 79 12.11 25.96 35.18
CA PRO A 79 11.05 26.86 34.74
C PRO A 79 11.64 28.08 34.04
N SER A 80 11.16 28.39 32.84
CA SER A 80 11.44 29.69 32.24
C SER A 80 10.90 30.79 33.15
N ARG A 81 11.68 31.87 33.23
CA ARG A 81 11.32 33.08 33.98
C ARG A 81 10.22 33.86 33.29
N ASP A 82 9.98 33.62 32.00
CA ASP A 82 8.94 34.28 31.22
C ASP A 82 7.76 33.32 30.93
N PRO A 83 6.58 33.55 31.52
CA PRO A 83 5.36 32.80 31.20
C PRO A 83 4.93 32.89 29.73
N LEU A 84 5.24 33.99 29.04
CA LEU A 84 4.87 34.18 27.63
C LEU A 84 5.67 33.27 26.71
N GLU A 85 6.97 33.12 26.98
CA GLU A 85 7.86 32.20 26.26
C GLU A 85 7.37 30.74 26.39
N ARG A 86 7.06 30.30 27.62
CA ARG A 86 6.51 28.94 27.87
C ARG A 86 5.23 28.68 27.10
N GLU A 87 4.31 29.65 27.12
CA GLU A 87 3.04 29.53 26.41
C GLU A 87 3.23 29.53 24.88
N ALA A 88 4.20 30.29 24.36
CA ALA A 88 4.52 30.31 22.95
C ALA A 88 5.07 28.95 22.47
N GLU A 89 6.02 28.36 23.20
CA GLU A 89 6.57 27.03 22.89
C GLU A 89 5.47 25.96 22.91
N ARG A 90 4.59 25.99 23.92
CA ARG A 90 3.45 25.09 24.04
C ARG A 90 2.52 25.20 22.83
N ARG A 91 2.12 26.42 22.46
CA ARG A 91 1.25 26.67 21.30
C ARG A 91 1.89 26.24 19.98
N GLN A 92 3.21 26.42 19.83
CA GLN A 92 3.92 26.00 18.63
C GLN A 92 3.81 24.48 18.43
N LEU A 93 3.98 23.69 19.49
CA LEU A 93 3.83 22.24 19.43
C LEU A 93 2.38 21.81 19.16
N GLN A 94 1.40 22.45 19.82
CA GLN A 94 -0.02 22.20 19.55
C GLN A 94 -0.40 22.51 18.09
N ALA A 95 0.13 23.59 17.53
CA ALA A 95 -0.08 23.95 16.13
C ALA A 95 0.57 22.94 15.18
N GLN A 96 1.75 22.41 15.51
CA GLN A 96 2.40 21.35 14.74
C GLN A 96 1.56 20.07 14.75
N VAL A 97 1.09 19.62 15.91
CA VAL A 97 0.20 18.44 15.99
C VAL A 97 -1.04 18.67 15.14
N SER A 98 -1.71 19.81 15.28
CA SER A 98 -2.92 20.13 14.50
C SER A 98 -2.67 20.15 12.99
N LYS A 99 -1.51 20.67 12.55
CA LYS A 99 -1.11 20.70 11.14
C LYS A 99 -0.86 19.29 10.61
N LEU A 100 -0.14 18.47 11.37
CA LEU A 100 0.19 17.10 10.99
C LEU A 100 -1.05 16.21 10.99
N SER A 101 -1.97 16.41 11.93
CA SER A 101 -3.25 15.68 11.96
C SER A 101 -4.07 15.93 10.70
N ARG A 102 -4.24 17.19 10.29
CA ARG A 102 -4.93 17.52 9.03
C ARG A 102 -4.23 16.94 7.81
N ARG A 103 -2.89 16.90 7.82
CA ARG A 103 -2.11 16.29 6.74
C ARG A 103 -2.38 14.78 6.69
N TYR A 104 -2.40 14.10 7.83
CA TYR A 104 -2.72 12.67 7.89
C TYR A 104 -4.14 12.38 7.41
N GLU A 105 -5.13 13.17 7.83
CA GLU A 105 -6.54 13.03 7.40
C GLU A 105 -6.73 13.18 5.88
N SER A 106 -5.83 13.89 5.20
CA SER A 106 -5.86 14.04 3.75
C SER A 106 -5.24 12.87 2.97
N LEU A 107 -4.52 11.98 3.66
CA LEU A 107 -3.95 10.78 3.06
C LEU A 107 -5.01 9.69 2.96
N ASP A 108 -4.90 8.85 1.93
CA ASP A 108 -5.76 7.69 1.83
C ASP A 108 -5.45 6.70 2.97
N SER A 109 -6.49 6.16 3.59
CA SER A 109 -6.39 5.33 4.79
C SER A 109 -7.62 4.44 4.93
N SER A 110 -7.39 3.22 5.40
CA SER A 110 -8.45 2.26 5.70
C SER A 110 -9.36 2.75 6.83
N ASP A 111 -10.56 2.17 6.94
CA ASP A 111 -11.49 2.47 8.04
C ASP A 111 -10.89 2.13 9.41
N GLU A 112 -10.07 1.08 9.48
CA GLU A 112 -9.34 0.73 10.70
C GLU A 112 -8.30 1.79 11.08
N GLN A 113 -7.51 2.25 10.11
CA GLN A 113 -6.53 3.32 10.32
C GLN A 113 -7.22 4.62 10.77
N LYS A 114 -8.34 5.00 10.13
CA LYS A 114 -9.15 6.17 10.52
C LYS A 114 -9.68 6.04 11.95
N ARG A 115 -10.19 4.86 12.34
CA ARG A 115 -10.68 4.60 13.70
C ARG A 115 -9.58 4.74 14.75
N LEU A 116 -8.41 4.16 14.51
CA LEU A 116 -7.26 4.27 15.40
C LEU A 116 -6.74 5.71 15.48
N PHE A 117 -6.72 6.41 14.36
CA PHE A 117 -6.33 7.82 14.33
C PHE A 117 -7.29 8.69 15.16
N MET A 118 -8.60 8.47 15.06
CA MET A 118 -9.59 9.16 15.90
C MET A 118 -9.40 8.84 17.40
N LYS A 119 -9.07 7.59 17.74
CA LYS A 119 -8.72 7.19 19.12
C LYS A 119 -7.48 7.94 19.60
N PHE A 120 -6.45 8.05 18.76
CA PHE A 120 -5.26 8.85 19.06
C PHE A 120 -5.62 10.31 19.32
N LEU A 121 -6.39 10.96 18.43
CA LEU A 121 -6.79 12.36 18.58
C LEU A 121 -7.53 12.59 19.90
N ALA A 122 -8.47 11.71 20.24
CA ALA A 122 -9.22 11.80 21.49
C ALA A 122 -8.29 11.68 22.71
N GLY A 123 -7.38 10.70 22.71
CA GLY A 123 -6.40 10.52 23.78
C GLY A 123 -5.43 11.69 23.91
N TRP A 124 -4.94 12.21 22.79
CA TRP A 124 -4.06 13.36 22.73
C TRP A 124 -4.73 14.62 23.28
N TYR A 125 -5.94 14.96 22.83
CA TYR A 125 -6.63 16.17 23.29
C TYR A 125 -7.02 16.10 24.77
N ASP A 126 -7.35 14.91 25.25
CA ASP A 126 -7.60 14.71 26.67
C ASP A 126 -6.31 14.84 27.51
N TYR A 127 -5.20 14.32 27.01
CA TYR A 127 -3.88 14.52 27.62
C TYR A 127 -3.47 16.00 27.64
N ASP A 128 -3.55 16.69 26.50
CA ASP A 128 -3.21 18.11 26.34
C ASP A 128 -4.01 19.00 27.31
N ARG A 129 -5.32 18.74 27.41
CA ARG A 129 -6.21 19.41 28.37
C ARG A 129 -5.77 19.20 29.81
N ARG A 130 -5.45 17.96 30.20
CA ARG A 130 -5.00 17.65 31.56
C ARG A 130 -3.61 18.25 31.86
N SER A 131 -2.72 18.26 30.88
CA SER A 131 -1.41 18.88 30.96
C SER A 131 -1.46 20.40 31.19
N GLN A 132 -2.53 21.07 30.78
CA GLN A 132 -2.70 22.50 31.05
C GLN A 132 -2.59 22.85 32.55
N ALA A 133 -3.04 21.95 33.44
CA ALA A 133 -2.89 22.11 34.88
C ALA A 133 -1.43 22.13 35.35
N VAL A 134 -0.54 21.39 34.66
CA VAL A 134 0.92 21.39 34.92
C VAL A 134 1.49 22.79 34.65
N PHE A 135 1.18 23.37 33.49
CA PHE A 135 1.66 24.72 33.14
C PHE A 135 1.07 25.82 34.03
N GLN A 136 -0.19 25.67 34.47
CA GLN A 136 -0.80 26.57 35.44
C GLN A 136 -0.09 26.49 36.81
N ALA A 137 0.18 25.29 37.31
CA ALA A 137 0.92 25.09 38.55
C ALA A 137 2.34 25.67 38.48
N LEU A 138 3.04 25.50 37.35
CA LEU A 138 4.35 26.11 37.11
C LEU A 138 4.28 27.65 37.13
N SER A 139 3.24 28.23 36.53
CA SER A 139 3.04 29.69 36.52
C SER A 139 2.69 30.26 37.90
N ALA A 140 2.06 29.45 38.75
CA ALA A 140 1.82 29.77 40.16
C ALA A 140 3.05 29.51 41.07
N GLY A 141 4.18 29.07 40.51
CA GLY A 141 5.37 28.70 41.29
C GLY A 141 5.23 27.39 42.07
N ASN A 142 4.15 26.64 41.88
CA ASN A 142 3.85 25.40 42.60
C ASN A 142 4.44 24.18 41.86
N ARG A 143 5.76 24.04 41.94
CA ARG A 143 6.49 22.90 41.36
C ARG A 143 6.02 21.53 41.85
N PRO A 144 5.74 21.31 43.16
CA PRO A 144 5.22 20.02 43.62
C PRO A 144 3.91 19.62 42.94
N ALA A 145 2.96 20.56 42.76
CA ALA A 145 1.72 20.28 42.04
C ALA A 145 1.94 20.03 40.55
N ALA A 146 2.87 20.77 39.91
CA ALA A 146 3.23 20.53 38.52
C ALA A 146 3.84 19.13 38.31
N LEU A 147 4.73 18.70 39.22
CA LEU A 147 5.31 17.36 39.17
C LEU A 147 4.25 16.27 39.37
N ALA A 148 3.32 16.44 40.32
CA ALA A 148 2.22 15.50 40.51
C ALA A 148 1.37 15.36 39.24
N GLY A 149 0.93 16.49 38.65
CA GLY A 149 0.16 16.48 37.42
C GLY A 149 0.90 15.84 36.23
N PHE A 150 2.22 16.04 36.12
CA PHE A 150 3.04 15.39 35.10
C PHE A 150 3.09 13.86 35.26
N GLN A 151 3.19 13.37 36.50
CA GLN A 151 3.16 11.94 36.79
C GLN A 151 1.77 11.35 36.50
N ASP A 152 0.71 12.04 36.90
CA ASP A 152 -0.68 11.62 36.67
C ASP A 152 -0.99 11.53 35.17
N GLY A 153 -0.46 12.45 34.37
CA GLY A 153 -0.59 12.44 32.91
C GLY A 153 0.21 11.35 32.19
N ARG A 154 1.03 10.55 32.89
CA ARG A 154 1.92 9.55 32.26
C ARG A 154 1.18 8.47 31.49
N GLN A 155 0.12 7.93 32.07
CA GLN A 155 -0.65 6.88 31.43
C GLN A 155 -1.29 7.38 30.13
N GLY A 156 -1.98 8.53 30.16
CA GLY A 156 -2.65 9.08 28.97
C GLY A 156 -1.68 9.39 27.82
N PHE A 157 -0.47 9.88 28.14
CA PHE A 157 0.57 10.07 27.12
C PHE A 157 1.05 8.76 26.52
N ASN A 158 1.30 7.74 27.35
CA ASN A 158 1.73 6.44 26.88
C ASN A 158 0.66 5.83 25.96
N GLU A 159 -0.60 5.86 26.36
CA GLU A 159 -1.72 5.36 25.53
C GLU A 159 -1.83 6.07 24.18
N ALA A 160 -1.65 7.40 24.15
CA ALA A 160 -1.62 8.16 22.90
C ALA A 160 -0.42 7.79 22.02
N SER A 161 0.77 7.64 22.63
CA SER A 161 2.00 7.26 21.94
C SER A 161 1.92 5.84 21.37
N ASP A 162 1.40 4.91 22.15
CA ASP A 162 1.18 3.52 21.76
C ASP A 162 0.19 3.42 20.60
N THR A 163 -0.88 4.24 20.62
CA THR A 163 -1.85 4.29 19.51
C THR A 163 -1.20 4.76 18.20
N ILE A 164 -0.26 5.72 18.24
CA ILE A 164 0.52 6.08 17.03
C ILE A 164 1.41 4.90 16.60
N GLY A 165 2.07 4.21 17.54
CA GLY A 165 2.90 3.04 17.23
C GLY A 165 2.11 1.90 16.58
N GLU A 166 0.90 1.62 17.08
CA GLU A 166 -0.05 0.68 16.49
C GLU A 166 -0.44 1.09 15.08
N LEU A 167 -0.74 2.38 14.87
CA LEU A 167 -1.13 2.92 13.56
C LEU A 167 0.02 2.85 12.53
N ILE A 168 1.26 3.10 12.95
CA ILE A 168 2.46 2.89 12.11
C ILE A 168 2.59 1.41 11.75
N THR A 169 2.38 0.51 12.72
CA THR A 169 2.50 -0.94 12.50
C THR A 169 1.49 -1.44 11.47
N ILE A 170 0.22 -1.07 11.61
CA ILE A 170 -0.83 -1.46 10.65
C ILE A 170 -0.57 -0.85 9.26
N THR A 171 -0.09 0.39 9.20
CA THR A 171 0.27 1.03 7.93
C THR A 171 1.39 0.26 7.21
N ILE A 172 2.40 -0.21 7.94
CA ILE A 172 3.46 -1.06 7.39
C ILE A 172 2.94 -2.44 6.98
N GLN A 173 2.07 -3.06 7.78
CA GLN A 173 1.47 -4.35 7.48
C GLN A 173 0.61 -4.30 6.21
N HIS A 174 -0.21 -3.27 6.03
CA HIS A 174 -0.96 -3.07 4.78
C HIS A 174 -0.04 -2.96 3.57
N GLY A 175 1.09 -2.26 3.68
CA GLY A 175 2.08 -2.21 2.60
C GLY A 175 2.64 -3.59 2.23
N ARG A 176 2.85 -4.48 3.21
CA ARG A 176 3.35 -5.85 2.98
C ARG A 176 2.32 -6.80 2.40
N VAL A 177 1.05 -6.70 2.81
CA VAL A 177 -0.03 -7.51 2.22
C VAL A 177 -0.16 -7.21 0.74
N ILE A 178 -0.03 -5.94 0.34
CA ILE A 178 -0.04 -5.56 -1.07
C ILE A 178 1.15 -6.18 -1.81
N GLU A 179 2.35 -6.21 -1.21
CA GLU A 179 3.51 -6.91 -1.79
C GLU A 179 3.25 -8.41 -2.03
N GLU A 180 2.60 -9.10 -1.09
CA GLU A 180 2.22 -10.51 -1.23
C GLU A 180 1.12 -10.73 -2.29
N ASP A 181 0.12 -9.86 -2.36
CA ASP A 181 -0.93 -9.91 -3.39
C ASP A 181 -0.34 -9.64 -4.79
N LEU A 182 0.63 -8.72 -4.92
CA LEU A 182 1.35 -8.49 -6.16
C LEU A 182 2.10 -9.74 -6.65
N HIS A 183 2.68 -10.53 -5.74
CA HIS A 183 3.25 -11.83 -6.08
C HIS A 183 2.19 -12.84 -6.54
N GLY A 184 1.02 -12.88 -5.89
CA GLY A 184 -0.10 -13.72 -6.29
C GLY A 184 -0.64 -13.37 -7.67
N ILE A 185 -0.77 -12.08 -7.98
CA ILE A 185 -1.17 -11.56 -9.29
C ILE A 185 -0.15 -11.93 -10.36
N PHE A 186 1.15 -11.84 -10.05
CA PHE A 186 2.22 -12.25 -10.96
C PHE A 186 2.17 -13.76 -11.28
N LEU A 187 1.99 -14.62 -10.27
CA LEU A 187 1.86 -16.07 -10.44
C LEU A 187 0.58 -16.47 -11.20
N SER A 188 -0.54 -15.81 -10.91
CA SER A 188 -1.80 -16.00 -11.64
C SER A 188 -1.65 -15.64 -13.12
N SER A 189 -0.95 -14.52 -13.41
CA SER A 189 -0.63 -14.09 -14.77
C SER A 189 0.20 -15.11 -15.53
N LEU A 190 1.23 -15.69 -14.87
CA LEU A 190 2.01 -16.79 -15.45
C LEU A 190 1.15 -18.02 -15.72
N SER A 191 0.25 -18.39 -14.81
CA SER A 191 -0.60 -19.57 -15.01
C SER A 191 -1.53 -19.42 -16.21
N PHE A 192 -2.11 -18.23 -16.42
CA PHE A 192 -2.94 -17.90 -17.59
C PHE A 192 -2.15 -17.91 -18.90
N ILE A 193 -0.96 -17.29 -18.91
CA ILE A 193 -0.08 -17.29 -20.10
C ILE A 193 0.33 -18.73 -20.44
N LEU A 194 0.72 -19.53 -19.44
CA LEU A 194 1.11 -20.92 -19.63
C LEU A 194 -0.05 -21.80 -20.12
N THR A 195 -1.27 -21.60 -19.63
CA THR A 195 -2.45 -22.32 -20.15
C THR A 195 -2.76 -21.92 -21.59
N ALA A 196 -2.68 -20.63 -21.92
CA ALA A 196 -2.92 -20.15 -23.28
C ALA A 196 -1.89 -20.71 -24.28
N VAL A 197 -0.59 -20.69 -23.93
CA VAL A 197 0.49 -21.26 -24.76
C VAL A 197 0.35 -22.78 -24.91
N SER A 198 -0.01 -23.48 -23.83
CA SER A 198 -0.20 -24.93 -23.85
C SER A 198 -1.39 -25.34 -24.73
N ALA A 199 -2.52 -24.66 -24.60
CA ALA A 199 -3.71 -24.90 -25.42
C ALA A 199 -3.43 -24.69 -26.92
N VAL A 200 -2.68 -23.65 -27.26
CA VAL A 200 -2.23 -23.38 -28.63
C VAL A 200 -1.32 -24.48 -29.15
N SER A 201 -0.33 -24.88 -28.36
CA SER A 201 0.64 -25.90 -28.75
C SER A 201 -0.04 -27.24 -29.03
N LEU A 202 -1.00 -27.63 -28.18
CA LEU A 202 -1.82 -28.83 -28.37
C LEU A 202 -2.68 -28.75 -29.63
N LEU A 203 -3.24 -27.58 -29.93
CA LEU A 203 -4.07 -27.38 -31.13
C LEU A 203 -3.24 -27.46 -32.41
N ILE A 204 -2.02 -26.92 -32.43
CA ILE A 204 -1.08 -27.08 -33.54
C ILE A 204 -0.72 -28.55 -33.74
N VAL A 205 -0.34 -29.24 -32.67
CA VAL A 205 0.02 -30.67 -32.72
C VAL A 205 -1.16 -31.50 -33.23
N GLY A 206 -2.38 -31.24 -32.73
CA GLY A 206 -3.59 -31.92 -33.19
C GLY A 206 -3.87 -31.71 -34.68
N ILE A 207 -3.68 -30.49 -35.20
CA ILE A 207 -3.84 -30.20 -36.64
C ILE A 207 -2.77 -30.92 -37.47
N VAL A 208 -1.51 -30.92 -37.04
CA VAL A 208 -0.41 -31.61 -37.74
C VAL A 208 -0.68 -33.12 -37.79
N LEU A 209 -1.06 -33.71 -36.66
CA LEU A 209 -1.41 -35.13 -36.59
C LEU A 209 -2.61 -35.45 -37.49
N ALA A 210 -3.67 -34.65 -37.46
CA ALA A 210 -4.84 -34.87 -38.31
C ALA A 210 -4.55 -34.74 -39.81
N VAL A 211 -3.58 -33.90 -40.20
CA VAL A 211 -3.12 -33.81 -41.59
C VAL A 211 -2.28 -35.03 -41.95
N ALA A 212 -1.32 -35.44 -41.11
CA ALA A 212 -0.49 -36.62 -41.34
C ALA A 212 -1.32 -37.91 -41.43
N TRP A 213 -2.25 -38.12 -40.50
CA TRP A 213 -3.15 -39.29 -40.49
C TRP A 213 -4.02 -39.39 -41.74
N ARG A 214 -4.34 -38.24 -42.35
CA ARG A 214 -5.12 -38.18 -43.59
C ARG A 214 -4.27 -38.46 -44.84
N GLU A 215 -2.97 -38.19 -44.78
CA GLU A 215 -2.03 -38.51 -45.85
C GLU A 215 -1.60 -39.98 -45.82
N ASP A 216 -1.58 -40.62 -44.64
CA ASP A 216 -1.24 -42.04 -44.44
C ASP A 216 -2.46 -43.00 -44.49
N GLY A 217 -3.68 -42.47 -44.68
CA GLY A 217 -4.90 -43.29 -44.75
C GLY A 217 -4.97 -44.16 -46.01
N PRO A 218 -5.49 -45.41 -45.95
CA PRO A 218 -5.53 -46.34 -47.08
C PRO A 218 -6.52 -45.84 -48.15
N GLY A 219 -6.03 -45.10 -49.13
CA GLY A 219 -6.88 -44.51 -50.15
C GLY A 219 -6.11 -43.96 -51.34
N ASP A 220 -5.31 -44.80 -52.01
CA ASP A 220 -5.02 -44.67 -53.45
C ASP A 220 -4.38 -45.98 -54.00
N GLN A 221 -5.06 -47.11 -53.83
CA GLN A 221 -4.84 -48.31 -54.65
C GLN A 221 -6.18 -48.80 -55.18
N THR A 222 -6.76 -48.04 -56.11
CA THR A 222 -7.71 -48.55 -57.11
C THR A 222 -7.44 -47.84 -58.42
#